data_AF-A0A4W3H0B0-F1
#
_entry.id   AF-A0A4W3H0B0-F1
#
_cell.length_a   1.000
_cell.length_b   1.000
_cell.length_c   1.000
_cell.angle_alpha   90.00
_cell.angle_beta   90.00
_cell.angle_gamma   90.00
#
_symmetry.space_group_name_H-M   'P 1'
#
loop_
_entity.id
_entity.type
_entity.pdbx_description
1 polymer ?
#
loop_
_entity_poly.entity_id
_entity_poly.type
_entity_poly.pdbx_seq_one_letter_code
_entity_poly.pdbx_strand_id
1 'polypeptide(L)'
;MTAAADPVCKLWEKFSPGAFEDGDLILGGLFGIHLRTAPDYNSFHSEPQLIPCLEFNQRGLRWMQTMIFAIGEINRSLELLPNVTLGYKIL
;
A
#
# COMPACT_ATOMS: atom_id res chain seq x y z
N MET A 1 -12.19 -43.89 4.53
CA MET A 1 -12.15 -42.59 5.21
C MET A 1 -11.08 -41.75 4.53
N THR A 2 -11.44 -41.03 3.48
CA THR A 2 -10.50 -40.17 2.74
C THR A 2 -10.57 -38.78 3.35
N ALA A 3 -9.47 -38.34 3.96
CA ALA A 3 -9.34 -36.97 4.44
C ALA A 3 -9.50 -36.01 3.25
N ALA A 4 -10.39 -35.03 3.38
CA ALA A 4 -10.47 -33.91 2.45
C ALA A 4 -9.15 -33.14 2.54
N ALA A 5 -8.47 -32.94 1.41
CA ALA A 5 -7.30 -32.08 1.35
C ALA A 5 -7.74 -30.64 1.65
N ASP A 6 -7.13 -30.03 2.67
CA ASP A 6 -7.36 -28.62 3.00
C ASP A 6 -7.12 -27.75 1.76
N PRO A 7 -8.01 -26.78 1.46
CA PRO A 7 -7.76 -25.85 0.37
C PRO A 7 -6.51 -25.05 0.70
N VAL A 8 -5.44 -25.30 -0.06
CA VAL A 8 -4.18 -24.57 0.04
C VAL A 8 -4.46 -23.10 -0.26
N CYS A 9 -4.52 -22.27 0.79
CA CYS A 9 -4.56 -20.83 0.64
C CYS A 9 -3.29 -20.40 -0.10
N LYS A 10 -3.45 -19.93 -1.34
CA LYS A 10 -2.37 -19.37 -2.15
C LYS A 10 -2.55 -17.86 -2.18
N LEU A 11 -1.51 -17.13 -1.76
CA LEU A 11 -1.43 -15.69 -1.96
C LEU A 11 -1.47 -15.43 -3.46
N TRP A 12 -2.54 -14.78 -3.94
CA TRP A 12 -2.77 -14.61 -5.37
C TRP A 12 -1.77 -13.62 -5.98
N GLU A 13 -1.51 -12.50 -5.29
CA GLU A 13 -0.54 -11.51 -5.73
C GLU A 13 0.25 -10.94 -4.54
N LYS A 14 1.56 -10.75 -4.74
CA LYS A 14 2.42 -10.01 -3.82
C LYS A 14 2.37 -8.53 -4.19
N PHE A 15 1.43 -7.80 -3.60
CA PHE A 15 1.47 -6.34 -3.64
C PHE A 15 2.56 -5.84 -2.69
N SER A 16 3.66 -5.35 -3.26
CA SER A 16 4.67 -4.61 -2.51
C SER A 16 4.14 -3.21 -2.24
N PRO A 17 3.90 -2.82 -0.97
CA PRO A 17 3.49 -1.46 -0.66
C PRO A 17 4.57 -0.46 -1.09
N GLY A 18 4.15 0.72 -1.56
CA GLY A 18 5.06 1.81 -1.90
C GLY A 18 5.83 2.32 -0.69
N ALA A 19 5.16 2.37 0.48
CA ALA A 19 5.81 2.59 1.77
C ALA A 19 5.08 1.78 2.87
N PHE A 20 5.85 1.20 3.79
CA PHE A 20 5.31 0.42 4.91
C PHE A 20 6.13 0.65 6.18
N GLU A 21 5.42 0.80 7.29
CA GLU A 21 5.97 0.79 8.64
C GLU A 21 4.96 0.05 9.54
N ASP A 22 5.47 -0.82 10.40
CA ASP A 22 4.62 -1.62 11.29
C ASP A 22 4.15 -0.80 12.51
N GLY A 23 3.14 -1.29 13.21
CA GLY A 23 2.61 -0.68 14.42
C GLY A 23 1.38 -1.40 14.94
N ASP A 24 0.96 -1.08 16.17
CA ASP A 24 -0.23 -1.65 16.80
C ASP A 24 -1.50 -1.41 15.96
N LEU A 25 -1.55 -0.27 15.27
CA LEU A 25 -2.61 0.09 14.33
C LEU A 25 -2.00 0.52 12.99
N ILE A 26 -2.42 -0.11 11.90
CA ILE A 26 -1.93 0.21 10.55
C ILE A 26 -2.92 1.13 9.84
N LEU A 27 -2.44 2.31 9.44
CA LEU A 27 -3.20 3.24 8.61
C LEU A 27 -2.91 2.99 7.12
N GLY A 28 -3.96 2.70 6.34
CA GLY A 28 -3.87 2.61 4.88
C GLY A 28 -3.78 3.99 4.24
N GLY A 29 -2.92 4.15 3.23
CA GLY A 29 -2.80 5.38 2.43
C GLY A 29 -2.85 5.10 0.93
N LEU A 30 -3.54 5.97 0.18
CA LEU A 30 -3.58 5.95 -1.28
C LEU A 30 -3.26 7.34 -1.79
N PHE A 31 -2.19 7.48 -2.57
CA PHE A 31 -1.77 8.77 -3.11
C PHE A 31 -1.49 8.69 -4.60
N GLY A 32 -1.97 9.68 -5.36
CA GLY A 32 -1.63 9.83 -6.78
C GLY A 32 -0.19 10.28 -6.98
N ILE A 33 0.78 9.40 -6.73
CA ILE A 33 2.22 9.63 -6.95
C ILE A 33 2.55 9.69 -8.45
N HIS A 34 1.65 9.17 -9.29
CA HIS A 34 1.70 9.27 -10.74
C HIS A 34 0.39 9.87 -11.26
N LEU A 35 0.45 10.65 -12.34
CA LEU A 35 -0.73 11.33 -12.90
C LEU A 35 -1.52 10.46 -13.88
N ARG A 36 -0.87 9.47 -14.50
CA ARG A 36 -1.54 8.58 -15.46
C ARG A 36 -0.87 7.21 -15.51
N THR A 37 -1.51 6.26 -16.19
CA THR A 37 -0.95 4.95 -16.53
C THR A 37 -0.59 4.90 -18.01
N ALA A 38 0.28 3.97 -18.40
CA ALA A 38 0.48 3.67 -19.82
C ALA A 38 -0.83 3.19 -20.45
N PRO A 39 -1.02 3.41 -21.77
CA PRO A 39 -2.17 2.85 -22.48
C PRO A 39 -2.18 1.32 -22.33
N ASP A 40 -3.36 0.78 -22.03
CA ASP A 40 -3.56 -0.65 -21.96
C ASP A 40 -3.87 -1.21 -23.36
N TYR A 41 -3.00 -2.08 -23.87
CA TYR A 41 -3.19 -2.79 -25.14
C TYR A 41 -3.44 -4.30 -24.91
N ASN A 42 -4.07 -4.66 -23.80
CA ASN A 42 -4.43 -6.04 -23.49
C ASN A 42 -5.26 -6.68 -24.62
N SER A 43 -4.75 -7.79 -25.16
CA SER A 43 -5.41 -8.56 -26.22
C SER A 43 -6.42 -9.58 -25.69
N PHE A 44 -6.58 -9.67 -24.35
CA PHE A 44 -7.46 -10.62 -23.64
C PHE A 44 -7.21 -12.11 -23.96
N HIS A 45 -6.08 -12.45 -24.59
CA HIS A 45 -5.68 -13.82 -24.90
C HIS A 45 -4.69 -14.42 -23.89
N SER A 46 -4.20 -13.61 -22.95
CA SER A 46 -3.27 -14.02 -21.90
C SER A 46 -3.56 -13.25 -20.62
N GLU A 47 -2.97 -13.69 -19.51
CA GLU A 47 -2.99 -12.94 -18.26
C GLU A 47 -2.42 -11.52 -18.49
N PRO A 48 -3.11 -10.47 -18.01
CA PRO A 48 -2.67 -9.09 -18.21
C PRO A 48 -1.40 -8.83 -17.41
N GLN A 49 -0.49 -8.05 -18.01
CA GLN A 49 0.70 -7.60 -17.31
C GLN A 49 0.40 -6.32 -16.50
N LEU A 50 1.18 -6.08 -15.45
CA LEU A 50 1.09 -4.85 -14.67
C LEU A 50 1.35 -3.64 -15.56
N ILE A 51 0.41 -2.70 -15.58
CA ILE A 51 0.49 -1.48 -16.40
C ILE A 51 1.42 -0.47 -15.68
N PRO A 52 2.48 0.03 -16.33
CA PRO A 52 3.35 1.03 -15.73
C PRO A 52 2.61 2.35 -15.44
N CYS A 53 2.89 2.93 -14.27
CA CYS A 53 2.50 4.29 -13.95
C CYS A 53 3.45 5.29 -14.63
N LEU A 54 2.90 6.40 -15.13
CA LEU A 54 3.60 7.45 -15.86
C LEU A 54 3.38 8.81 -15.22
N GLU A 55 4.32 9.73 -15.48
CA GLU A 55 4.32 11.11 -15.00
C GLU A 55 4.32 11.24 -13.47
N PHE A 56 5.51 11.36 -12.90
CA PHE A 56 5.70 11.53 -11.48
C PHE A 56 5.08 12.84 -10.96
N ASN A 57 4.23 12.71 -9.94
CA ASN A 57 3.54 13.79 -9.27
C ASN A 57 4.23 14.12 -7.93
N GLN A 58 5.12 15.12 -7.96
CA GLN A 58 5.79 15.63 -6.77
C GLN A 58 4.82 16.10 -5.67
N ARG A 59 3.64 16.62 -6.04
CA ARG A 59 2.62 17.03 -5.08
C ARG A 59 1.98 15.83 -4.39
N GLY A 60 1.74 14.76 -5.13
CA GLY A 60 1.27 13.48 -4.59
C GLY A 60 2.28 12.88 -3.61
N LEU A 61 3.57 12.89 -3.96
CA LEU A 61 4.63 12.44 -3.04
C LEU A 61 4.63 13.28 -1.75
N ARG A 62 4.52 14.61 -1.85
CA ARG A 62 4.50 15.49 -0.68
C ARG A 62 3.31 15.20 0.24
N TRP A 63 2.14 14.88 -0.31
CA TRP A 63 0.98 14.46 0.48
C TRP A 63 1.22 13.14 1.20
N MET A 64 1.79 12.15 0.51
CA MET A 64 2.22 10.89 1.15
C MET A 64 3.18 11.16 2.31
N GLN A 65 4.22 11.97 2.08
CA GLN A 65 5.20 12.31 3.10
C GLN A 65 4.58 13.07 4.28
N THR A 66 3.54 13.87 4.04
CA THR A 66 2.81 14.56 5.11
C THR A 66 2.07 13.56 6.01
N MET A 67 1.46 12.51 5.45
CA MET A 67 0.86 11.43 6.24
C MET A 67 1.92 10.72 7.10
N ILE A 68 3.05 10.32 6.50
CA ILE A 68 4.16 9.68 7.22
C ILE A 68 4.68 10.58 8.34
N PHE A 69 4.87 11.88 8.04
CA PHE A 69 5.31 12.86 9.02
C PHE A 69 4.33 13.00 10.19
N ALA A 70 3.03 13.15 9.89
CA ALA A 70 2.00 13.29 10.91
C ALA A 70 1.90 12.06 11.82
N ILE A 71 2.03 10.85 11.25
CA ILE A 71 2.12 9.60 12.02
C ILE A 71 3.32 9.63 12.96
N GLY A 72 4.49 10.05 12.46
CA GLY A 72 5.69 10.22 13.28
C GLY A 72 5.51 11.22 14.43
N GLU A 73 4.79 12.32 14.20
CA GLU A 73 4.47 13.29 15.25
C GLU A 73 3.50 12.74 16.29
N ILE A 74 2.47 11.98 15.87
CA ILE A 74 1.54 11.32 16.78
C ILE A 74 2.27 10.31 17.66
N ASN A 75 3.11 9.45 17.07
CA ASN A 75 3.87 8.44 17.81
C ASN A 75 4.88 9.03 18.81
N ARG A 76 5.33 10.28 18.61
CA ARG A 76 6.21 10.99 19.56
C ARG A 76 5.45 11.73 20.65
N SER A 77 4.15 11.95 20.49
CA SER A 77 3.33 12.65 21.46
C SER A 77 3.02 11.75 22.65
N LEU A 78 3.25 12.25 23.87
CA LEU A 78 2.83 11.56 25.09
C LEU A 78 1.34 11.75 25.39
N GLU A 79 0.69 12.69 24.70
CA GLU A 79 -0.72 13.05 24.92
C GLU A 79 -1.65 12.32 23.95
N LEU A 80 -1.18 12.03 22.73
CA LEU A 80 -1.97 11.40 21.68
C LEU A 80 -1.62 9.93 21.57
N LEU A 81 -2.64 9.07 21.72
CA LEU A 81 -2.53 7.60 21.64
C LEU A 81 -1.41 7.02 22.54
N PRO A 82 -1.42 7.32 23.85
CA PRO A 82 -0.40 6.81 24.74
C PRO A 82 -0.39 5.27 24.74
N ASN A 83 0.80 4.69 24.60
CA ASN A 83 1.05 3.24 24.53
C ASN A 83 0.53 2.54 23.26
N VAL A 84 0.21 3.29 22.20
CA VAL A 84 -0.17 2.72 20.91
C VAL A 84 0.71 3.33 19.83
N THR A 85 1.29 2.49 19.00
CA THR A 85 2.08 2.90 17.84
C THR A 85 1.23 2.84 16.56
N LEU A 86 1.23 3.92 15.80
CA LEU A 86 0.65 3.97 14.47
C LEU A 86 1.70 3.55 13.45
N GLY A 87 1.41 2.49 12.69
CA GLY A 87 2.11 2.14 11.46
C GLY A 87 1.34 2.62 10.22
N TYR A 88 1.87 2.33 9.04
CA TYR A 88 1.20 2.64 7.79
C TYR A 88 1.47 1.61 6.70
N LYS A 89 0.52 1.50 5.77
CA LYS A 89 0.67 0.78 4.50
C LYS A 89 0.16 1.68 3.38
N ILE A 90 1.10 2.24 2.62
CA ILE A 90 0.80 3.21 1.57
C ILE A 90 1.04 2.59 0.19
N LEU A 91 0.09 2.81 -0.71
CA LEU A 91 0.09 2.37 -2.11
C LEU A 91 0.20 3.58 -3.06
#